data_AF-E1ZWZ4-F1
#
_entry.id   AF-E1ZWZ4-F1
#
_cell.length_a   1.000
_cell.length_b   1.000
_cell.length_c   1.000
_cell.angle_alpha   90.00
_cell.angle_beta   90.00
_cell.angle_gamma   90.00
#
_symmetry.space_group_name_H-M   'P 1'
#
loop_
_entity.id
_entity.type
_entity.pdbx_description
1 polymer ?
#
loop_
_entity_poly.entity_id
_entity_poly.type
_entity_poly.pdbx_seq_one_letter_code
_entity_poly.pdbx_strand_id
1 'polypeptide(L)'
;IQNGSLLPPIKINKTKIQVLSTCPFDAITEILTTTYVDSVIYKQTVDTKYKDLIFFQIIVQYATNGVNNMFYFERASYLLTLFDEQGSIINCACNISNLINKLLVEAPSFKQRSTCTKCHEEIKNIAIADIDSKPILQEGLHIGLQKSIDIFLSRKDIQCKSCGIKIISEIDADTHVLIDVEHAYHSTLLAKIGFPDAPTNVSLSEIPIHLKIKADNYRLIGIISYDSYAEQEMGHYIAYCYRVINIWEEYDSLKNKCVTVMSHKLVRPSVIAY
;
A
#
# COMPACT_ATOMS: atom_id res chain seq x y z
N ILE A 1 11.57 10.46 3.68
CA ILE A 1 10.63 11.60 3.67
C ILE A 1 10.26 11.94 5.10
N GLN A 2 10.27 13.22 5.50
CA GLN A 2 9.87 13.65 6.85
C GLN A 2 8.36 13.93 6.92
N ASN A 3 7.74 13.58 8.05
CA ASN A 3 6.31 13.78 8.29
C ASN A 3 5.96 15.27 8.20
N GLY A 4 4.86 15.60 7.54
CA GLY A 4 4.38 16.98 7.36
C GLY A 4 4.24 17.73 8.70
N SER A 5 3.85 17.04 9.77
CA SER A 5 3.73 17.62 11.11
C SER A 5 5.06 18.16 11.67
N LEU A 6 6.20 17.73 11.12
CA LEU A 6 7.54 18.17 11.50
C LEU A 6 8.11 19.23 10.54
N LEU A 7 7.40 19.54 9.45
CA LEU A 7 7.84 20.47 8.42
C LEU A 7 7.14 21.83 8.58
N PRO A 8 7.83 22.94 8.24
CA PRO A 8 7.23 24.27 8.31
C PRO A 8 6.13 24.44 7.24
N PRO A 9 5.13 25.32 7.47
CA PRO A 9 4.11 25.61 6.48
C PRO A 9 4.69 26.00 5.13
N ILE A 10 4.06 25.52 4.06
CA ILE A 10 4.46 25.78 2.67
C ILE A 10 3.51 26.76 1.99
N LYS A 11 4.02 27.62 1.12
CA LYS A 11 3.20 28.60 0.40
C LYS A 11 2.65 28.00 -0.89
N ILE A 12 1.34 27.80 -0.96
CA ILE A 12 0.60 27.32 -2.14
C ILE A 12 -0.45 28.36 -2.49
N ASN A 13 -0.49 28.83 -3.74
CA ASN A 13 -1.45 29.84 -4.21
C ASN A 13 -1.56 31.10 -3.32
N LYS A 14 -0.42 31.56 -2.78
CA LYS A 14 -0.27 32.69 -1.83
C LYS A 14 -0.73 32.42 -0.39
N THR A 15 -1.34 31.28 -0.10
CA THR A 15 -1.70 30.84 1.25
C THR A 15 -0.57 30.01 1.87
N LYS A 16 -0.29 30.19 3.16
CA LYS A 16 0.62 29.31 3.90
C LYS A 16 -0.18 28.14 4.43
N ILE A 17 0.16 26.94 4.00
CA ILE A 17 -0.53 25.70 4.31
C ILE A 17 0.34 24.85 5.24
N GLN A 18 -0.21 24.44 6.37
CA GLN A 18 0.37 23.41 7.22
C GLN A 18 -0.20 22.05 6.81
N VAL A 19 0.69 21.11 6.50
CA VAL A 19 0.31 19.71 6.20
C VAL A 19 0.64 18.86 7.42
N LEU A 20 -0.28 18.03 7.89
CA LEU A 20 -0.13 17.22 9.09
C LEU A 20 -0.35 15.73 8.79
N SER A 21 0.24 14.86 9.61
CA SER A 21 -0.08 13.42 9.67
C SER A 21 0.07 12.69 8.32
N THR A 22 1.16 12.95 7.62
CA THR A 22 1.41 12.44 6.26
C THR A 22 2.02 11.05 6.20
N CYS A 23 2.27 10.40 7.35
CA CYS A 23 2.95 9.12 7.39
C CYS A 23 2.33 8.01 6.51
N PRO A 24 0.99 7.93 6.28
CA PRO A 24 0.45 6.94 5.34
C PRO A 24 0.94 7.20 3.90
N PHE A 25 0.91 8.46 3.45
CA PHE A 25 1.38 8.84 2.11
C PHE A 25 2.89 8.59 1.97
N ASP A 26 3.65 8.97 2.99
CA ASP A 26 5.09 8.84 2.99
C ASP A 26 5.50 7.36 2.91
N ALA A 27 4.85 6.48 3.67
CA ALA A 27 5.16 5.05 3.64
C ALA A 27 4.91 4.41 2.26
N ILE A 28 3.79 4.74 1.59
CA ILE A 28 3.51 4.24 0.23
C ILE A 28 4.56 4.78 -0.75
N THR A 29 4.90 6.06 -0.63
CA THR A 29 5.88 6.73 -1.50
C THR A 29 7.25 6.06 -1.38
N GLU A 30 7.72 5.74 -0.17
CA GLU A 30 9.01 5.08 0.05
C GLU A 30 9.07 3.68 -0.61
N ILE A 31 8.04 2.84 -0.42
CA ILE A 31 8.01 1.50 -1.03
C ILE A 31 8.04 1.58 -2.56
N LEU A 32 7.19 2.43 -3.16
CA LEU A 32 7.12 2.49 -4.62
C LEU A 32 8.34 3.19 -5.23
N THR A 33 8.96 4.14 -4.52
CA THR A 33 10.20 4.80 -4.94
C THR A 33 11.38 3.83 -4.90
N THR A 34 11.54 3.07 -3.83
CA THR A 34 12.61 2.05 -3.77
C THR A 34 12.42 0.98 -4.83
N THR A 35 11.18 0.59 -5.13
CA THR A 35 10.85 -0.33 -6.23
C THR A 35 11.20 0.26 -7.60
N TYR A 36 10.89 1.54 -7.84
CA TYR A 36 11.26 2.25 -9.06
C TYR A 36 12.77 2.30 -9.27
N VAL A 37 13.55 2.44 -8.19
CA VAL A 37 15.01 2.42 -8.26
C VAL A 37 15.55 1.00 -8.52
N ASP A 38 14.96 -0.02 -7.89
CA ASP A 38 15.51 -1.38 -7.88
C ASP A 38 15.04 -2.25 -9.05
N SER A 39 13.87 -1.99 -9.63
CA SER A 39 13.26 -2.83 -10.67
C SER A 39 13.20 -2.13 -12.02
N VAL A 40 13.96 -2.64 -12.99
CA VAL A 40 13.96 -2.15 -14.38
C VAL A 40 12.56 -2.24 -15.01
N ILE A 41 11.85 -3.34 -14.77
CA ILE A 41 10.49 -3.55 -15.29
C ILE A 41 9.53 -2.52 -14.69
N TYR A 42 9.58 -2.33 -13.37
CA TYR A 42 8.71 -1.37 -12.70
C TYR A 42 9.01 0.05 -13.16
N LYS A 43 10.29 0.42 -13.26
CA LYS A 43 10.74 1.70 -13.80
C LYS A 43 10.19 1.96 -15.19
N GLN A 44 10.30 1.00 -16.10
CA GLN A 44 9.75 1.11 -17.45
C GLN A 44 8.23 1.31 -17.44
N THR A 45 7.50 0.55 -16.61
CA THR A 45 6.05 0.75 -16.45
C THR A 45 5.73 2.15 -15.95
N VAL A 46 6.44 2.64 -14.94
CA VAL A 46 6.22 4.00 -14.41
C VAL A 46 6.52 5.06 -15.46
N ASP A 47 7.66 4.96 -16.14
CA ASP A 47 8.11 5.94 -17.14
C ASP A 47 7.25 5.93 -18.43
N THR A 48 6.41 4.90 -18.64
CA THR A 48 5.58 4.76 -19.85
C THR A 48 4.08 4.77 -19.55
N LYS A 49 3.59 3.79 -18.79
CA LYS A 49 2.17 3.56 -18.50
C LYS A 49 1.62 4.52 -17.45
N TYR A 50 2.43 4.89 -16.45
CA TYR A 50 1.99 5.73 -15.32
C TYR A 50 2.54 7.16 -15.34
N LYS A 51 3.25 7.56 -16.41
CA LYS A 51 3.96 8.84 -16.50
C LYS A 51 3.08 10.08 -16.31
N ASP A 52 1.80 9.98 -16.68
CA ASP A 52 0.85 11.09 -16.62
C ASP A 52 0.11 11.14 -15.27
N LEU A 53 0.32 10.17 -14.39
CA LEU A 53 -0.27 10.12 -13.05
C LEU A 53 0.57 10.93 -12.07
N ILE A 54 -0.03 11.95 -11.45
CA ILE A 54 0.65 12.91 -10.55
C ILE A 54 1.41 12.19 -9.42
N PHE A 55 0.82 11.15 -8.83
CA PHE A 55 1.48 10.39 -7.76
C PHE A 55 2.80 9.75 -8.24
N PHE A 56 2.83 9.21 -9.46
CA PHE A 56 4.03 8.62 -10.02
C PHE A 56 5.06 9.67 -10.45
N GLN A 57 4.63 10.87 -10.83
CA GLN A 57 5.55 11.99 -11.05
C GLN A 57 6.28 12.37 -9.75
N ILE A 58 5.58 12.37 -8.61
CA ILE A 58 6.18 12.58 -7.28
C ILE A 58 7.19 11.47 -6.96
N ILE A 59 6.88 10.20 -7.26
CA ILE A 59 7.80 9.07 -7.09
C ILE A 59 9.07 9.28 -7.93
N VAL A 60 8.93 9.61 -9.23
CA VAL A 60 10.07 9.84 -10.12
C VAL A 60 10.90 11.03 -9.66
N GLN A 61 10.26 12.13 -9.25
CA GLN A 61 10.94 13.30 -8.72
C GLN A 61 11.74 12.97 -7.46
N TYR A 62 11.16 12.19 -6.55
CA TYR A 62 11.85 11.78 -5.33
C TYR A 62 13.02 10.83 -5.62
N ALA A 63 12.82 9.84 -6.48
CA ALA A 63 13.86 8.87 -6.87
C ALA A 63 15.07 9.56 -7.51
N THR A 64 14.84 10.60 -8.31
CA THR A 64 15.89 11.27 -9.10
C THR A 64 16.58 12.40 -8.36
N ASN A 65 15.82 13.20 -7.60
CA ASN A 65 16.30 14.45 -7.00
C ASN A 65 16.34 14.43 -5.47
N GLY A 66 15.90 13.33 -4.84
CA GLY A 66 15.79 13.22 -3.40
C GLY A 66 14.78 14.20 -2.80
N VAL A 67 14.78 14.31 -1.46
CA VAL A 67 13.93 15.28 -0.75
C VAL A 67 14.51 16.68 -0.92
N ASN A 68 13.74 17.59 -1.50
CA ASN A 68 14.08 19.00 -1.65
C ASN A 68 12.81 19.88 -1.55
N ASN A 69 12.97 21.20 -1.65
CA ASN A 69 11.85 22.14 -1.55
C ASN A 69 10.79 21.93 -2.63
N MET A 70 11.19 21.52 -3.85
CA MET A 70 10.26 21.23 -4.93
C MET A 70 9.45 19.98 -4.63
N PHE A 71 10.10 18.90 -4.20
CA PHE A 71 9.42 17.68 -3.75
C PHE A 71 8.39 17.98 -2.65
N TYR A 72 8.77 18.81 -1.66
CA TYR A 72 7.84 19.19 -0.59
C TYR A 72 6.63 19.98 -1.12
N PHE A 73 6.84 20.90 -2.07
CA PHE A 73 5.79 21.66 -2.74
C PHE A 73 4.83 20.77 -3.54
N GLU A 74 5.35 19.87 -4.37
CA GLU A 74 4.55 18.97 -5.21
C GLU A 74 3.75 17.99 -4.35
N ARG A 75 4.39 17.39 -3.34
CA ARG A 75 3.73 16.54 -2.34
C ARG A 75 2.59 17.27 -1.65
N ALA A 76 2.83 18.47 -1.13
CA ALA A 76 1.79 19.24 -0.44
C ALA A 76 0.64 19.65 -1.39
N SER A 77 0.97 20.06 -2.62
CA SER A 77 -0.02 20.40 -3.64
C SER A 77 -0.89 19.21 -4.04
N TYR A 78 -0.31 18.01 -4.07
CA TYR A 78 -1.09 16.80 -4.37
C TYR A 78 -1.94 16.36 -3.17
N LEU A 79 -1.42 16.47 -1.94
CA LEU A 79 -2.21 16.17 -0.74
C LEU A 79 -3.44 17.08 -0.61
N LEU A 80 -3.36 18.35 -1.05
CA LEU A 80 -4.52 19.24 -1.17
C LEU A 80 -5.63 18.71 -2.09
N THR A 81 -5.31 17.85 -3.07
CA THR A 81 -6.33 17.28 -3.94
C THR A 81 -6.99 16.03 -3.35
N LEU A 82 -6.42 15.47 -2.26
CA LEU A 82 -6.85 14.19 -1.68
C LEU A 82 -7.57 14.35 -0.33
N PHE A 83 -7.34 15.47 0.35
CA PHE A 83 -7.81 15.77 1.70
C PHE A 83 -8.41 17.17 1.78
N ASP A 84 -9.46 17.30 2.59
CA ASP A 84 -10.13 18.58 2.77
C ASP A 84 -9.26 19.55 3.59
N GLU A 85 -9.24 20.81 3.16
CA GLU A 85 -8.59 21.89 3.88
C GLU A 85 -9.51 22.46 4.96
N GLN A 86 -8.98 22.61 6.18
CA GLN A 86 -9.64 23.31 7.27
C GLN A 86 -8.86 24.59 7.57
N GLY A 87 -9.25 25.67 6.91
CA GLY A 87 -8.63 26.98 7.05
C GLY A 87 -7.29 27.08 6.31
N SER A 88 -6.19 26.74 6.98
CA SER A 88 -4.84 26.70 6.38
C SER A 88 -4.09 25.45 6.81
N ILE A 89 -4.84 24.43 7.22
CA ILE A 89 -4.34 23.16 7.72
C ILE A 89 -4.97 22.05 6.89
N ILE A 90 -4.16 21.08 6.49
CA ILE A 90 -4.61 19.82 5.91
C ILE A 90 -4.18 18.72 6.86
N ASN A 91 -5.14 17.93 7.33
CA ASN A 91 -4.85 16.75 8.12
C ASN A 91 -4.94 15.51 7.22
N CYS A 92 -3.79 14.86 6.98
CA CYS A 92 -3.70 13.68 6.12
C CYS A 92 -3.85 12.36 6.89
N ALA A 93 -4.23 12.40 8.17
CA ALA A 93 -4.51 11.20 8.96
C ALA A 93 -5.61 10.37 8.29
N CYS A 94 -5.30 9.13 7.92
CA CYS A 94 -6.24 8.22 7.29
C CYS A 94 -5.82 6.76 7.45
N ASN A 95 -6.76 5.85 7.18
CA ASN A 95 -6.45 4.44 6.98
C ASN A 95 -5.67 4.26 5.67
N ILE A 96 -4.59 3.48 5.73
CA ILE A 96 -3.66 3.30 4.61
C ILE A 96 -4.32 2.72 3.36
N SER A 97 -5.22 1.76 3.51
CA SER A 97 -5.92 1.10 2.41
C SER A 97 -6.88 2.05 1.69
N ASN A 98 -7.53 2.95 2.43
CA ASN A 98 -8.32 4.03 1.83
C ASN A 98 -7.46 5.00 1.02
N LEU A 99 -6.26 5.34 1.51
CA LEU A 99 -5.34 6.18 0.76
C LEU A 99 -4.83 5.49 -0.50
N ILE A 100 -4.45 4.21 -0.41
CA ILE A 100 -4.02 3.41 -1.57
C ILE A 100 -5.10 3.39 -2.66
N ASN A 101 -6.36 3.20 -2.28
CA ASN A 101 -7.48 3.24 -3.23
C ASN A 101 -7.65 4.60 -3.92
N LYS A 102 -7.30 5.72 -3.26
CA LYS A 102 -7.29 7.05 -3.88
C LYS A 102 -6.07 7.24 -4.80
N LEU A 103 -4.89 6.81 -4.37
CA LEU A 103 -3.63 7.03 -5.08
C LEU A 103 -3.48 6.17 -6.34
N LEU A 104 -3.98 4.93 -6.30
CA LEU A 104 -3.69 3.89 -7.30
C LEU A 104 -4.92 3.44 -8.08
N VAL A 105 -5.95 4.27 -8.17
CA VAL A 105 -7.17 3.98 -8.94
C VAL A 105 -6.89 3.68 -10.42
N GLU A 106 -5.95 4.40 -11.03
CA GLU A 106 -5.53 4.24 -12.44
C GLU A 106 -4.27 3.38 -12.61
N ALA A 107 -3.64 2.98 -11.51
CA ALA A 107 -2.50 2.08 -11.47
C ALA A 107 -2.76 0.95 -10.45
N PRO A 108 -3.81 0.14 -10.64
CA PRO A 108 -4.27 -0.79 -9.62
C PRO A 108 -3.32 -1.99 -9.47
N SER A 109 -3.44 -2.68 -8.33
CA SER A 109 -2.77 -3.97 -8.11
C SER A 109 -3.43 -5.11 -8.88
N PHE A 110 -4.75 -5.07 -9.07
CA PHE A 110 -5.50 -6.09 -9.77
C PHE A 110 -6.60 -5.50 -10.65
N LYS A 111 -7.01 -6.25 -11.67
CA LYS A 111 -8.17 -5.99 -12.51
C LYS A 111 -9.11 -7.17 -12.43
N GLN A 112 -10.35 -6.90 -12.02
CA GLN A 112 -11.42 -7.89 -12.01
C GLN A 112 -12.25 -7.73 -13.28
N ARG A 113 -12.29 -8.78 -14.10
CA ARG A 113 -13.05 -8.85 -15.36
C ARG A 113 -14.28 -9.71 -15.15
N SER A 114 -15.44 -9.17 -15.50
CA SER A 114 -16.72 -9.88 -15.45
C SER A 114 -17.37 -9.84 -16.83
N THR A 115 -17.52 -11.00 -17.46
CA THR A 115 -18.01 -11.08 -18.86
C THR A 115 -19.43 -11.61 -18.90
N CYS A 116 -20.38 -10.75 -19.31
CA CYS A 116 -21.76 -11.16 -19.57
C CYS A 116 -22.00 -11.38 -21.06
N THR A 117 -22.48 -12.56 -21.45
CA THR A 117 -22.76 -12.90 -22.85
C THR A 117 -23.90 -12.11 -23.48
N LYS A 118 -24.76 -11.47 -22.67
CA LYS A 118 -25.91 -10.68 -23.16
C LYS A 118 -25.74 -9.16 -23.04
N CYS A 119 -24.91 -8.71 -22.10
CA CYS A 119 -24.79 -7.28 -21.78
C CYS A 119 -23.46 -6.77 -22.33
N HIS A 120 -22.46 -6.68 -21.47
CA HIS A 120 -21.13 -6.22 -21.80
C HIS A 120 -20.15 -6.81 -20.79
N GLU A 121 -18.87 -6.59 -21.09
CA GLU A 121 -17.78 -6.83 -20.17
C GLU A 121 -17.61 -5.64 -19.21
N GLU A 122 -17.46 -5.93 -17.92
CA GLU A 122 -17.14 -4.94 -16.88
C GLU A 122 -15.72 -5.20 -16.37
N ILE A 123 -14.92 -4.13 -16.27
CA ILE A 123 -13.59 -4.18 -15.66
C ILE A 123 -13.60 -3.28 -14.43
N LYS A 124 -13.28 -3.87 -13.28
CA LYS A 124 -13.12 -3.15 -12.02
C LYS A 124 -11.64 -3.14 -11.62
N ASN A 125 -11.11 -1.95 -11.39
CA ASN A 125 -9.77 -1.77 -10.82
C ASN A 125 -9.80 -2.02 -9.30
N ILE A 126 -8.80 -2.73 -8.79
CA ILE A 126 -8.62 -3.03 -7.38
C ILE A 126 -7.20 -2.59 -7.00
N ALA A 127 -7.09 -1.45 -6.32
CA ALA A 127 -5.81 -0.86 -5.96
C ALA A 127 -5.07 -1.69 -4.89
N ILE A 128 -5.82 -2.32 -3.98
CA ILE A 128 -5.31 -3.16 -2.89
C ILE A 128 -6.25 -4.36 -2.70
N ALA A 129 -5.68 -5.55 -2.53
CA ALA A 129 -6.45 -6.75 -2.25
C ALA A 129 -6.81 -6.82 -0.75
N ASP A 130 -8.11 -6.88 -0.47
CA ASP A 130 -8.64 -7.30 0.82
C ASP A 130 -8.81 -8.82 0.81
N ILE A 131 -7.99 -9.53 1.59
CA ILE A 131 -7.89 -10.98 1.59
C ILE A 131 -8.46 -11.59 2.87
N ASP A 132 -8.91 -12.84 2.80
CA ASP A 132 -9.29 -13.58 4.02
C ASP A 132 -8.03 -13.77 4.88
N SER A 133 -8.05 -13.27 6.11
CA SER A 133 -6.94 -13.38 7.05
C SER A 133 -6.86 -14.74 7.74
N LYS A 134 -7.92 -15.58 7.67
CA LYS A 134 -7.94 -16.88 8.38
C LYS A 134 -6.77 -17.79 8.03
N PRO A 135 -6.37 -17.99 6.76
CA PRO A 135 -5.20 -18.81 6.44
C PRO A 135 -3.91 -18.28 7.07
N ILE A 136 -3.71 -16.95 7.11
CA ILE A 136 -2.55 -16.33 7.78
C ILE A 136 -2.56 -16.64 9.28
N LEU A 137 -3.73 -16.54 9.93
CA LEU A 137 -3.88 -16.79 11.37
C LEU A 137 -3.68 -18.27 11.74
N GLN A 138 -4.01 -19.18 10.84
CA GLN A 138 -3.92 -20.62 11.07
C GLN A 138 -2.55 -21.20 10.72
N GLU A 139 -1.87 -20.66 9.71
CA GLU A 139 -0.69 -21.28 9.11
C GLU A 139 0.53 -20.34 9.04
N GLY A 140 0.40 -19.14 9.61
CA GLY A 140 1.42 -18.10 9.56
C GLY A 140 1.49 -17.42 8.19
N LEU A 141 2.26 -16.33 8.12
CA LEU A 141 2.31 -15.50 6.92
C LEU A 141 2.93 -16.23 5.72
N HIS A 142 3.95 -17.07 5.93
CA HIS A 142 4.68 -17.74 4.84
C HIS A 142 3.78 -18.65 3.98
N ILE A 143 2.88 -19.42 4.62
CA ILE A 143 1.97 -20.34 3.94
C ILE A 143 0.59 -19.70 3.74
N GLY A 144 0.08 -19.06 4.79
CA GLY A 144 -1.27 -18.49 4.81
C GLY A 144 -1.46 -17.39 3.78
N LEU A 145 -0.46 -16.53 3.54
CA LEU A 145 -0.59 -15.43 2.58
C LEU A 145 -0.85 -15.94 1.15
N GLN A 146 -0.12 -16.97 0.71
CA GLN A 146 -0.33 -17.57 -0.61
C GLN A 146 -1.75 -18.15 -0.70
N LYS A 147 -2.21 -18.88 0.32
CA LYS A 147 -3.57 -19.43 0.35
C LYS A 147 -4.65 -18.35 0.30
N SER A 148 -4.49 -17.28 1.07
CA SER A 148 -5.41 -16.15 1.07
C SER A 148 -5.49 -15.47 -0.29
N ILE A 149 -4.36 -15.34 -0.99
CA ILE A 149 -4.32 -14.80 -2.36
C ILE A 149 -4.94 -15.76 -3.36
N ASP A 150 -4.69 -17.07 -3.25
CA ASP A 150 -5.31 -18.07 -4.13
C ASP A 150 -6.85 -18.07 -3.98
N ILE A 151 -7.34 -17.90 -2.75
CA ILE A 151 -8.77 -17.73 -2.46
C ILE A 151 -9.29 -16.43 -3.08
N PHE A 152 -8.56 -15.32 -2.93
CA PHE A 152 -8.95 -14.03 -3.51
C PHE A 152 -9.08 -14.11 -5.04
N LEU A 153 -8.11 -14.74 -5.71
CA LEU A 153 -8.02 -14.92 -7.16
C LEU A 153 -8.96 -16.00 -7.71
N SER A 154 -9.56 -16.81 -6.84
CA SER A 154 -10.44 -17.90 -7.26
C SER A 154 -11.57 -17.39 -8.14
N ARG A 155 -11.88 -18.16 -9.19
CA ARG A 155 -12.98 -17.86 -10.10
C ARG A 155 -14.30 -17.84 -9.34
N LYS A 156 -15.07 -16.77 -9.48
CA LYS A 156 -16.37 -16.61 -8.83
C LYS A 156 -17.50 -16.62 -9.85
N ASP A 157 -18.49 -17.46 -9.60
CA ASP A 157 -19.77 -17.40 -10.30
C ASP A 157 -20.64 -16.34 -9.63
N ILE A 158 -20.89 -15.23 -10.32
CA ILE A 158 -21.71 -14.11 -9.83
C ILE A 158 -22.92 -13.91 -10.72
N GLN A 159 -23.91 -13.14 -10.28
CA GLN A 159 -25.04 -12.75 -11.13
C GLN A 159 -24.77 -11.39 -11.78
N CYS A 160 -25.03 -11.29 -13.09
CA CYS A 160 -25.01 -10.02 -13.80
C CYS A 160 -26.06 -9.08 -13.21
N LYS A 161 -25.63 -7.90 -12.76
CA LYS A 161 -26.52 -6.89 -12.15
C LYS A 161 -27.63 -6.41 -13.10
N SER A 162 -27.39 -6.44 -14.41
CA SER A 162 -28.33 -5.93 -15.41
C SER A 162 -29.36 -6.97 -15.87
N CYS A 163 -28.97 -8.24 -16.03
CA CYS A 163 -29.85 -9.27 -16.62
C CYS A 163 -30.04 -10.53 -15.76
N GLY A 164 -29.39 -10.62 -14.60
CA GLY A 164 -29.51 -11.73 -13.64
C GLY A 164 -28.85 -13.04 -14.04
N ILE A 165 -28.27 -13.13 -15.25
CA ILE A 165 -27.60 -14.34 -15.72
C ILE A 165 -26.30 -14.57 -14.95
N LYS A 166 -25.96 -15.84 -14.71
CA LYS A 166 -24.67 -16.23 -14.13
C LYS A 166 -23.53 -15.84 -15.07
N ILE A 167 -22.57 -15.10 -14.55
CA ILE A 167 -21.36 -14.68 -15.24
C ILE A 167 -20.14 -15.11 -14.45
N ILE A 168 -19.03 -15.22 -15.16
CA ILE A 168 -17.74 -15.59 -14.60
C ILE A 168 -17.00 -14.29 -14.28
N SER A 169 -16.48 -14.20 -13.06
CA SER A 169 -15.56 -13.16 -12.66
C SER A 169 -14.16 -13.74 -12.47
N GLU A 170 -13.19 -13.11 -13.11
CA GLU A 170 -11.77 -13.46 -13.02
C GLU A 170 -10.97 -12.24 -12.56
N ILE A 171 -9.89 -12.48 -11.82
CA ILE A 171 -8.99 -11.43 -11.32
C ILE A 171 -7.60 -11.69 -11.86
N ASP A 172 -7.00 -10.66 -12.45
CA ASP A 172 -5.60 -10.64 -12.92
C ASP A 172 -4.82 -9.61 -12.12
N ALA A 173 -3.57 -9.93 -11.75
CA ALA A 173 -2.67 -8.96 -11.16
C ALA A 173 -2.08 -8.03 -12.23
N ASP A 174 -1.71 -6.83 -11.83
CA ASP A 174 -0.97 -5.87 -12.66
C ASP A 174 0.50 -5.81 -12.18
N THR A 175 1.23 -4.75 -12.49
CA THR A 175 2.69 -4.66 -12.35
C THR A 175 3.18 -4.73 -10.90
N HIS A 176 2.35 -4.31 -9.95
CA HIS A 176 2.61 -4.42 -8.52
C HIS A 176 1.39 -5.01 -7.83
N VAL A 177 1.57 -5.56 -6.64
CA VAL A 177 0.53 -6.18 -5.84
C VAL A 177 0.60 -5.68 -4.41
N LEU A 178 -0.41 -4.92 -4.00
CA LEU A 178 -0.62 -4.49 -2.63
C LEU A 178 -1.73 -5.32 -1.98
N ILE A 179 -1.46 -5.79 -0.77
CA ILE A 179 -2.34 -6.69 -0.02
C ILE A 179 -2.56 -6.09 1.37
N ASP A 180 -3.82 -5.87 1.72
CA ASP A 180 -4.23 -5.48 3.07
C ASP A 180 -4.19 -6.71 3.97
N VAL A 181 -3.44 -6.60 5.06
CA VAL A 181 -3.31 -7.66 6.09
C VAL A 181 -3.59 -7.13 7.49
N GLU A 182 -4.05 -5.89 7.63
CA GLU A 182 -4.23 -5.24 8.94
C GLU A 182 -5.14 -6.05 9.87
N HIS A 183 -6.17 -6.68 9.30
CA HIS A 183 -7.13 -7.52 10.02
C HIS A 183 -6.47 -8.69 10.77
N ALA A 184 -5.37 -9.24 10.25
CA ALA A 184 -4.64 -10.35 10.87
C ALA A 184 -3.79 -9.91 12.08
N TYR A 185 -3.65 -8.60 12.32
CA TYR A 185 -2.74 -8.06 13.34
C TYR A 185 -3.41 -7.04 14.29
N HIS A 186 -4.71 -6.78 14.12
CA HIS A 186 -5.50 -5.91 14.97
C HIS A 186 -6.17 -6.69 16.11
N SER A 187 -5.72 -6.49 17.36
CA SER A 187 -6.15 -7.26 18.55
C SER A 187 -7.67 -7.33 18.73
N THR A 188 -8.38 -6.21 18.61
CA THR A 188 -9.85 -6.18 18.73
C THR A 188 -10.56 -6.97 17.63
N LEU A 189 -10.00 -7.01 16.42
CA LEU A 189 -10.57 -7.77 15.31
C LEU A 189 -10.31 -9.26 15.51
N LEU A 190 -9.07 -9.61 15.88
CA LEU A 190 -8.64 -10.97 16.23
C LEU A 190 -9.56 -11.64 17.26
N ALA A 191 -9.86 -10.95 18.35
CA ALA A 191 -10.80 -11.45 19.36
C ALA A 191 -12.21 -11.69 18.79
N LYS A 192 -12.71 -10.80 17.92
CA LYS A 192 -14.03 -10.94 17.27
C LYS A 192 -14.11 -12.10 16.29
N ILE A 193 -13.00 -12.45 15.64
CA ILE A 193 -12.95 -13.54 14.65
C ILE A 193 -12.49 -14.88 15.23
N GLY A 194 -12.33 -14.98 16.56
CA GLY A 194 -12.04 -16.23 17.26
C GLY A 194 -10.55 -16.57 17.43
N PHE A 195 -9.67 -15.58 17.30
CA PHE A 195 -8.21 -15.73 17.45
C PHE A 195 -7.63 -14.75 18.50
N PRO A 196 -8.16 -14.69 19.73
CA PRO A 196 -7.77 -13.67 20.72
C PRO A 196 -6.28 -13.70 21.11
N ASP A 197 -5.66 -14.88 21.02
CA ASP A 197 -4.25 -15.10 21.40
C ASP A 197 -3.28 -15.05 20.20
N ALA A 198 -3.79 -14.73 18.99
CA ALA A 198 -2.93 -14.62 17.82
C ALA A 198 -1.93 -13.46 17.96
N PRO A 199 -0.68 -13.64 17.49
CA PRO A 199 0.34 -12.60 17.60
C PRO A 199 -0.07 -11.38 16.77
N THR A 200 0.03 -10.19 17.37
CA THR A 200 -0.23 -8.91 16.69
C THR A 200 0.98 -8.37 15.95
N ASN A 201 2.13 -9.02 16.08
CA ASN A 201 3.38 -8.68 15.41
C ASN A 201 3.99 -9.94 14.78
N VAL A 202 4.77 -9.75 13.73
CA VAL A 202 5.47 -10.81 13.00
C VAL A 202 6.91 -10.36 12.71
N SER A 203 7.84 -11.30 12.59
CA SER A 203 9.19 -10.99 12.13
C SER A 203 9.22 -10.71 10.62
N LEU A 204 10.03 -9.74 10.17
CA LEU A 204 10.25 -9.49 8.74
C LEU A 204 10.70 -10.75 7.96
N SER A 205 11.40 -11.70 8.59
CA SER A 205 11.80 -12.97 7.95
C SER A 205 10.67 -13.96 7.70
N GLU A 206 9.51 -13.80 8.34
CA GLU A 206 8.35 -14.68 8.09
C GLU A 206 7.57 -14.27 6.84
N ILE A 207 7.84 -13.07 6.32
CA ILE A 207 7.19 -12.55 5.12
C ILE A 207 7.77 -13.27 3.89
N PRO A 208 6.95 -13.97 3.09
CA PRO A 208 7.48 -14.67 1.94
C PRO A 208 8.05 -13.67 0.94
N ILE A 209 9.27 -13.91 0.47
CA ILE A 209 9.94 -13.03 -0.50
C ILE A 209 9.32 -13.17 -1.89
N HIS A 210 8.66 -14.29 -2.16
CA HIS A 210 8.03 -14.58 -3.44
C HIS A 210 6.56 -14.95 -3.24
N LEU A 211 5.73 -14.41 -4.12
CA LEU A 211 4.31 -14.75 -4.21
C LEU A 211 4.03 -15.22 -5.63
N LYS A 212 3.38 -16.37 -5.77
CA LYS A 212 2.99 -16.88 -7.08
C LYS A 212 1.57 -16.48 -7.39
N ILE A 213 1.36 -15.73 -8.46
CA ILE A 213 0.03 -15.32 -8.91
C ILE A 213 -0.19 -15.87 -10.31
N LYS A 214 -1.02 -16.91 -10.42
CA LYS A 214 -1.22 -17.69 -11.65
C LYS A 214 0.13 -18.20 -12.21
N ALA A 215 0.55 -17.66 -13.36
CA ALA A 215 1.80 -18.03 -14.02
C ALA A 215 2.98 -17.14 -13.62
N ASP A 216 2.71 -16.00 -12.98
CA ASP A 216 3.70 -14.97 -12.69
C ASP A 216 4.25 -15.10 -11.26
N ASN A 217 5.50 -14.70 -11.09
CA ASN A 217 6.17 -14.65 -9.79
C ASN A 217 6.43 -13.20 -9.42
N TYR A 218 5.87 -12.77 -8.30
CA TYR A 218 6.07 -11.45 -7.74
C TYR A 218 7.11 -11.51 -6.62
N ARG A 219 7.91 -10.45 -6.47
CA ARG A 219 8.96 -10.35 -5.45
C ARG A 219 8.56 -9.28 -4.45
N LEU A 220 8.68 -9.60 -3.17
CA LEU A 220 8.45 -8.66 -2.08
C LEU A 220 9.27 -7.38 -2.30
N ILE A 221 8.59 -6.23 -2.28
CA ILE A 221 9.21 -4.90 -2.37
C ILE A 221 9.18 -4.16 -1.05
N GLY A 222 8.25 -4.50 -0.16
CA GLY A 222 8.23 -3.96 1.19
C GLY A 222 6.94 -4.23 1.93
N ILE A 223 6.87 -3.69 3.14
CA ILE A 223 5.67 -3.65 3.95
C ILE A 223 5.45 -2.27 4.54
N ILE A 224 4.18 -1.97 4.79
CA ILE A 224 3.78 -0.84 5.63
C ILE A 224 3.33 -1.41 6.97
N SER A 225 4.00 -1.01 8.04
CA SER A 225 3.66 -1.37 9.40
C SER A 225 2.92 -0.23 10.08
N TYR A 226 1.94 -0.56 10.91
CA TYR A 226 1.24 0.42 11.76
C TYR A 226 1.71 0.31 13.21
N ASP A 227 2.33 1.37 13.69
CA ASP A 227 2.79 1.52 15.07
C ASP A 227 1.80 2.39 15.85
N SER A 228 1.04 1.78 16.76
CA SER A 228 0.13 2.49 17.66
C SER A 228 0.84 2.76 18.98
N TYR A 229 1.32 3.98 19.21
CA TYR A 229 1.83 4.41 20.51
C TYR A 229 0.63 4.55 21.48
N ALA A 230 0.29 3.47 22.19
CA ALA A 230 -0.89 3.37 23.06
C ALA A 230 -2.25 3.55 22.34
N GLU A 231 -3.33 3.00 22.92
CA GLU A 231 -4.67 2.95 22.34
C GLU A 231 -5.35 4.33 22.14
N GLN A 232 -4.68 5.44 22.51
CA GLN A 232 -5.22 6.79 22.51
C GLN A 232 -4.46 7.81 21.64
N GLU A 233 -3.28 7.46 21.08
CA GLU A 233 -2.57 8.36 20.16
C GLU A 233 -2.87 8.02 18.69
N MET A 234 -2.72 9.03 17.81
CA MET A 234 -2.73 8.78 16.36
C MET A 234 -1.61 7.82 16.02
N GLY A 235 -1.95 6.63 15.54
CA GLY A 235 -0.93 5.67 15.12
C GLY A 235 -0.15 6.15 13.90
N HIS A 236 0.98 5.51 13.67
CA HIS A 236 2.02 5.96 12.78
C HIS A 236 2.39 4.85 11.79
N TYR A 237 2.48 5.17 10.52
CA TYR A 237 2.89 4.21 9.50
C TYR A 237 4.38 4.31 9.21
N ILE A 238 5.03 3.16 9.20
CA ILE A 238 6.46 2.99 8.92
C ILE A 238 6.59 2.07 7.70
N ALA A 239 7.37 2.49 6.71
CA ALA A 239 7.70 1.63 5.58
C ALA A 239 8.96 0.82 5.86
N TYR A 240 8.92 -0.48 5.59
CA TYR A 240 10.09 -1.34 5.55
C TYR A 240 10.26 -1.80 4.10
N CYS A 241 11.30 -1.32 3.42
CA CYS A 241 11.54 -1.65 2.02
C CYS A 241 12.52 -2.82 1.92
N TYR A 242 12.20 -3.82 1.09
CA TYR A 242 13.08 -4.96 0.84
C TYR A 242 13.85 -4.74 -0.45
N ARG A 243 15.15 -4.46 -0.33
CA ARG A 243 15.99 -4.09 -1.48
C ARG A 243 16.37 -5.30 -2.33
N VAL A 244 16.72 -5.06 -3.59
CA VAL A 244 17.25 -6.06 -4.52
C VAL A 244 18.48 -6.82 -3.98
N ILE A 245 19.28 -6.17 -3.13
CA ILE A 245 20.46 -6.77 -2.46
C ILE A 245 20.11 -7.57 -1.18
N ASN A 246 18.83 -7.89 -0.97
CA ASN A 246 18.32 -8.69 0.15
C ASN A 246 18.55 -8.08 1.54
N ILE A 247 18.47 -6.76 1.63
CA ILE A 247 18.50 -6.02 2.91
C ILE A 247 17.15 -5.34 3.16
N TRP A 248 16.83 -5.12 4.43
CA TRP A 248 15.68 -4.34 4.85
C TRP A 248 16.10 -2.93 5.23
N GLU A 249 15.37 -1.94 4.75
CA GLU A 249 15.53 -0.53 5.10
C GLU A 249 14.25 -0.01 5.76
N GLU A 250 14.38 0.58 6.95
CA GLU A 250 13.29 1.21 7.69
C GLU A 250 13.23 2.71 7.34
N TYR A 251 12.06 3.14 6.87
CA TYR A 251 11.72 4.51 6.56
C TYR A 251 10.63 4.99 7.53
N ASP A 252 11.07 5.61 8.61
CA ASP A 252 10.22 6.21 9.62
C ASP A 252 10.21 7.73 9.42
N SER A 253 9.06 8.30 9.04
CA SER A 253 8.93 9.73 8.75
C SER A 253 9.03 10.64 9.98
N LEU A 254 9.03 10.08 11.19
CA LEU A 254 9.34 10.80 12.43
C LEU A 254 10.84 10.85 12.72
N LYS A 255 11.64 10.04 12.02
CA LYS A 255 13.11 10.00 12.13
C LYS A 255 13.77 10.74 10.96
N ASN A 256 14.97 11.26 11.20
CA ASN A 256 15.71 12.04 10.20
C ASN A 256 16.49 11.19 9.18
N LYS A 257 16.60 9.87 9.41
CA LYS A 257 17.43 8.97 8.59
C LYS A 257 16.76 7.63 8.40
N CYS A 258 16.87 7.11 7.18
CA CYS A 258 16.68 5.69 6.87
C CYS A 258 17.79 4.87 7.55
N VAL A 259 17.43 3.68 8.04
CA VAL A 259 18.37 2.74 8.66
C VAL A 259 18.16 1.33 8.12
N THR A 260 19.25 0.58 7.96
CA THR A 260 19.15 -0.85 7.68
C THR A 260 18.68 -1.58 8.94
N VAL A 261 17.76 -2.53 8.79
CA VAL A 261 17.24 -3.33 9.90
C VAL A 261 17.43 -4.83 9.65
N MET A 262 17.47 -5.59 10.74
CA MET A 262 17.62 -7.05 10.68
C MET A 262 16.28 -7.72 10.36
N SER A 263 16.33 -8.88 9.70
CA SER A 263 15.13 -9.64 9.34
C SER A 263 14.32 -10.15 10.55
N HIS A 264 14.92 -10.26 11.74
CA HIS A 264 14.20 -10.63 12.96
C HIS A 264 13.45 -9.45 13.62
N LYS A 265 13.50 -8.24 13.05
CA LYS A 265 12.72 -7.09 13.52
C LYS A 265 11.23 -7.45 13.50
N LEU A 266 10.57 -7.23 14.64
CA LEU A 266 9.12 -7.39 14.77
C LEU A 266 8.41 -6.16 14.23
N VAL A 267 7.36 -6.40 13.47
CA VAL A 267 6.53 -5.40 12.80
C VAL A 267 5.06 -5.78 12.93
N ARG A 268 4.17 -4.81 12.74
CA ARG A 268 2.72 -4.98 12.70
C ARG A 268 2.21 -4.64 11.30
N PRO A 269 2.18 -5.61 10.38
CA PRO A 269 1.85 -5.35 8.99
C PRO A 269 0.41 -4.82 8.85
N SER A 270 0.28 -3.75 8.08
CA SER A 270 -1.00 -3.29 7.54
C SER A 270 -1.09 -3.59 6.06
N VAL A 271 0.00 -3.39 5.31
CA VAL A 271 0.07 -3.65 3.87
C VAL A 271 1.34 -4.42 3.55
N ILE A 272 1.25 -5.44 2.70
CA ILE A 272 2.39 -6.12 2.10
C ILE A 272 2.39 -5.84 0.60
N ALA A 273 3.55 -5.50 0.05
CA ALA A 273 3.73 -5.08 -1.33
C ALA A 273 4.69 -5.99 -2.09
N TYR A 274 4.29 -6.42 -3.29
CA TYR A 274 5.08 -7.23 -4.23
C TYR A 274 5.10 -6.64 -5.65
#